data_AF-A0A8D8I3Z5-F1
#
_entry.id   AF-A0A8D8I3Z5-F1
#
_cell.length_a   1.000
_cell.length_b   1.000
_cell.length_c   1.000
_cell.angle_alpha   90.00
_cell.angle_beta   90.00
_cell.angle_gamma   90.00
#
_symmetry.space_group_name_H-M   'P 1'
#
loop_
_entity.id
_entity.type
_entity.pdbx_description
1 polymer ?
#
loop_
_entity_poly.entity_id
_entity_poly.type
_entity_poly.pdbx_seq_one_letter_code
_entity_poly.pdbx_strand_id
1 'polypeptide(L)'
;LQQVEMKFVITVLILVLSCNQQRGVGAKLYKRCELARELVLKQVPEEQIGDWLCIAEHGARFNSSAVNLKYKRFGGSAYYGIFQISDLYGCLKSSSICGLTCADLQDDEVEDDIDCARQIYR
;
A
#
# COMPACT_ATOMS: atom_id res chain seq x y z
N LEU A 1 -11.81 -18.67 39.98
CA LEU A 1 -10.39 -18.50 39.62
C LEU A 1 -10.16 -18.87 38.16
N GLN A 2 -10.32 -20.12 37.72
CA GLN A 2 -10.18 -20.55 36.30
C GLN A 2 -10.93 -19.67 35.26
N GLN A 3 -12.17 -19.26 35.55
CA GLN A 3 -13.01 -18.43 34.68
C GLN A 3 -12.57 -16.94 34.62
N VAL A 4 -11.89 -16.47 35.66
CA VAL A 4 -11.38 -15.08 35.74
C VAL A 4 -10.07 -14.98 34.97
N GLU A 5 -9.18 -15.96 35.14
CA GLU A 5 -7.93 -16.08 34.37
C GLU A 5 -8.20 -16.16 32.87
N MET A 6 -9.18 -16.98 32.44
CA MET A 6 -9.55 -17.13 31.03
C MET A 6 -10.10 -15.83 30.42
N LYS A 7 -10.92 -15.07 31.16
CA LYS A 7 -11.38 -13.75 30.71
C LYS A 7 -10.23 -12.75 30.61
N PHE A 8 -9.28 -12.80 31.54
CA PHE A 8 -8.11 -11.92 31.54
C PHE A 8 -7.22 -12.20 30.32
N VAL A 9 -6.92 -13.47 30.05
CA VAL A 9 -6.13 -13.91 28.88
C VAL A 9 -6.80 -13.52 27.56
N ILE A 10 -8.11 -13.74 27.43
CA ILE A 10 -8.88 -13.37 26.23
C ILE A 10 -8.87 -11.84 26.04
N THR A 11 -9.06 -11.07 27.11
CA THR A 11 -9.06 -9.60 27.05
C THR A 11 -7.68 -9.07 26.64
N VAL A 12 -6.60 -9.65 27.17
CA VAL A 12 -5.21 -9.31 26.80
C VAL A 12 -4.94 -9.68 25.34
N LEU A 13 -5.36 -10.86 24.87
CA LEU A 13 -5.24 -11.26 23.46
C LEU A 13 -5.96 -10.30 22.51
N ILE A 14 -7.20 -9.90 22.84
CA ILE A 14 -7.96 -8.94 22.03
C ILE A 14 -7.23 -7.58 21.99
N LEU A 15 -6.73 -7.08 23.12
CA LEU A 15 -5.99 -5.81 23.18
C LEU A 15 -4.68 -5.86 22.36
N VAL A 16 -3.94 -6.97 22.42
CA VAL A 16 -2.71 -7.18 21.64
C VAL A 16 -3.02 -7.24 20.13
N LEU A 17 -4.10 -7.91 19.73
CA LEU A 17 -4.54 -7.97 18.34
C LEU A 17 -5.02 -6.61 17.80
N SER A 18 -5.64 -5.79 18.66
CA SER A 18 -6.20 -4.48 18.29
C SER A 18 -5.12 -3.40 18.06
N CYS A 19 -3.96 -3.52 18.72
CA CYS A 19 -2.88 -2.52 18.60
C CYS A 19 -2.07 -2.59 17.29
N ASN A 20 -2.20 -3.66 16.51
CA ASN A 20 -1.38 -3.86 15.30
C ASN A 20 -1.93 -3.20 14.03
N GLN A 21 -3.08 -2.51 14.09
CA GLN A 21 -3.74 -1.95 12.91
C GLN A 21 -3.87 -0.42 12.99
N GLN A 22 -2.80 0.28 13.32
CA GLN A 22 -2.71 1.71 13.06
C GLN A 22 -2.02 1.92 11.71
N ARG A 23 -2.75 1.72 10.62
CA ARG A 23 -2.32 2.22 9.30
C ARG A 23 -2.19 3.73 9.43
N GLY A 24 -0.97 4.23 9.28
CA GLY A 24 -0.70 5.66 9.37
C GLY A 24 -1.47 6.35 8.25
N VAL A 25 -2.45 7.20 8.59
CA VAL A 25 -3.00 8.17 7.64
C VAL A 25 -2.01 9.34 7.60
N GLY A 26 -0.82 9.05 7.11
CA GLY A 26 0.31 9.97 6.93
C GLY A 26 0.61 10.11 5.45
N ALA A 27 1.65 10.89 5.13
CA ALA A 27 2.26 10.91 3.80
C ALA A 27 3.75 10.60 3.97
N LYS A 28 4.09 9.31 4.09
CA LYS A 28 5.48 8.87 4.21
C LYS A 28 6.25 9.11 2.90
N LEU A 29 7.34 9.85 3.02
CA LEU A 29 8.34 10.01 1.96
C LEU A 29 9.42 8.93 2.13
N TYR A 30 9.38 7.92 1.28
CA TYR A 30 10.37 6.84 1.28
C TYR A 30 11.72 7.35 0.77
N LYS A 31 12.80 6.87 1.40
CA LYS A 31 14.14 6.98 0.79
C LYS A 31 14.30 5.90 -0.28
N ARG A 32 15.13 6.15 -1.30
CA ARG A 32 15.38 5.19 -2.39
C ARG A 32 15.77 3.79 -1.88
N CYS A 33 16.75 3.70 -0.98
CA CYS A 33 17.18 2.41 -0.42
C CYS A 33 16.20 1.81 0.59
N GLU A 34 15.30 2.61 1.15
CA GLU A 34 14.24 2.12 2.03
C GLU A 34 13.19 1.38 1.19
N LEU A 35 12.68 2.03 0.14
CA LEU A 35 11.74 1.38 -0.79
C LEU A 35 12.36 0.16 -1.48
N ALA A 36 13.66 0.22 -1.82
CA ALA A 36 14.37 -0.93 -2.38
C ALA A 36 14.33 -2.15 -1.46
N ARG A 37 14.43 -1.95 -0.14
CA ARG A 37 14.32 -3.05 0.84
C ARG A 37 12.92 -3.64 0.86
N GLU A 38 11.88 -2.81 0.84
CA GLU A 38 10.49 -3.30 0.78
C GLU A 38 10.26 -4.15 -0.48
N LEU A 39 10.76 -3.71 -1.64
CA LEU A 39 10.69 -4.48 -2.89
C LEU A 39 11.39 -5.85 -2.77
N VAL A 40 12.59 -5.88 -2.17
CA VAL A 40 13.32 -7.14 -1.92
C VAL A 40 12.53 -8.05 -0.97
N LEU A 41 11.98 -7.50 0.13
CA LEU A 41 11.20 -8.26 1.11
C LEU A 41 9.95 -8.88 0.49
N LYS A 42 9.31 -8.17 -0.45
CA LYS A 42 8.17 -8.66 -1.25
C LYS A 42 8.58 -9.58 -2.40
N GLN A 43 9.86 -9.96 -2.49
CA GLN A 43 10.41 -10.88 -3.50
C GLN A 43 10.16 -10.38 -4.94
N VAL A 44 10.30 -9.07 -5.15
CA VAL A 44 10.43 -8.49 -6.50
C VAL A 44 11.77 -8.96 -7.07
N PRO A 45 11.83 -9.46 -8.32
CA PRO A 45 13.09 -9.88 -8.94
C PRO A 45 14.12 -8.76 -8.93
N GLU A 46 15.38 -9.07 -8.62
CA GLU A 46 16.44 -8.08 -8.41
C GLU A 46 16.63 -7.20 -9.65
N GLU A 47 16.50 -7.79 -10.83
CA GLU A 47 16.58 -7.10 -12.12
C GLU A 47 15.48 -6.06 -12.34
N GLN A 48 14.33 -6.18 -11.66
CA GLN A 48 13.21 -5.24 -11.78
C GLN A 48 13.26 -4.11 -10.73
N ILE A 49 14.05 -4.24 -9.67
CA ILE A 49 14.07 -3.27 -8.57
C ILE A 49 14.39 -1.86 -9.09
N GLY A 50 15.35 -1.76 -10.02
CA GLY A 50 15.72 -0.48 -10.64
C GLY A 50 14.54 0.21 -11.33
N ASP A 51 13.72 -0.57 -12.04
CA ASP A 51 12.55 -0.07 -12.77
C ASP A 51 11.46 0.40 -11.81
N TRP A 52 11.17 -0.37 -10.77
CA TRP A 52 10.18 0.01 -9.75
C TRP A 52 10.60 1.26 -8.97
N LEU A 53 11.88 1.42 -8.67
CA LEU A 53 12.41 2.65 -8.06
C LEU A 53 12.28 3.85 -9.00
N CYS A 54 12.50 3.65 -10.31
CA CYS A 54 12.33 4.69 -11.32
C CYS A 54 10.87 5.14 -11.41
N ILE A 55 9.93 4.19 -11.43
CA ILE A 55 8.49 4.46 -11.42
C ILE A 55 8.09 5.26 -10.17
N ALA A 56 8.54 4.83 -8.99
CA ALA A 56 8.23 5.52 -7.74
C ALA A 56 8.81 6.94 -7.68
N GLU A 57 10.03 7.12 -8.19
CA GLU A 57 10.68 8.43 -8.23
C GLU A 57 9.95 9.41 -9.15
N HIS A 58 9.64 8.99 -10.38
CA HIS A 58 9.06 9.89 -11.38
C HIS A 58 7.53 10.02 -11.25
N GLY A 59 6.85 8.98 -10.79
CA GLY A 59 5.41 9.00 -10.59
C GLY A 59 4.99 9.74 -9.33
N ALA A 60 5.70 9.50 -8.22
CA ALA A 60 5.26 9.94 -6.90
C ALA A 60 6.32 10.70 -6.10
N ARG A 61 7.56 10.85 -6.59
CA ARG A 61 8.69 11.38 -5.81
C ARG A 61 8.89 10.62 -4.50
N PHE A 62 8.67 9.30 -4.53
CA PHE A 62 8.67 8.41 -3.36
C PHE A 62 7.64 8.75 -2.26
N ASN A 63 6.61 9.54 -2.56
CA ASN A 63 5.52 9.81 -1.64
C ASN A 63 4.48 8.68 -1.70
N SER A 64 4.31 7.96 -0.58
CA SER A 64 3.34 6.88 -0.43
C SER A 64 1.90 7.32 -0.65
N SER A 65 1.54 8.56 -0.30
CA SER A 65 0.18 9.08 -0.45
C SER A 65 0.02 10.00 -1.67
N ALA A 66 0.85 9.82 -2.70
CA ALA A 66 0.78 10.64 -3.90
C ALA A 66 -0.54 10.42 -4.66
N VAL A 67 -1.25 11.52 -4.96
CA VAL A 67 -2.48 11.48 -5.76
C VAL A 67 -2.36 12.37 -6.98
N ASN A 68 -2.69 11.81 -8.15
CA ASN A 68 -2.74 12.53 -9.41
C ASN A 68 -4.14 12.45 -10.03
N LEU A 69 -4.85 13.58 -9.99
CA LEU A 69 -6.21 13.74 -10.52
C LEU A 69 -6.26 14.47 -11.88
N LYS A 70 -5.10 14.71 -12.51
CA LYS A 70 -4.98 15.57 -13.71
C LYS A 70 -5.95 15.20 -14.83
N TYR A 71 -6.12 13.89 -15.06
CA TYR A 71 -6.96 13.36 -16.14
C TYR A 71 -8.40 13.11 -15.71
N LYS A 72 -8.68 13.07 -14.40
CA LYS A 72 -10.01 12.77 -13.86
C LYS A 72 -11.07 13.77 -14.32
N ARG A 73 -10.71 15.05 -14.39
CA ARG A 73 -11.59 16.13 -14.87
C ARG A 73 -11.99 16.00 -16.35
N PHE A 74 -11.31 15.15 -17.12
CA PHE A 74 -11.61 14.88 -18.52
C PHE A 74 -12.20 13.48 -18.73
N GLY A 75 -12.69 12.84 -17.67
CA GLY A 75 -13.22 11.47 -17.72
C GLY A 75 -12.15 10.38 -17.75
N GLY A 76 -10.87 10.73 -17.56
CA GLY A 76 -9.79 9.76 -17.42
C GLY A 76 -9.66 9.17 -16.01
N SER A 77 -8.69 8.28 -15.83
CA SER A 77 -8.36 7.69 -14.53
C SER A 77 -7.67 8.67 -13.59
N ALA A 78 -7.84 8.43 -12.29
CA ALA A 78 -6.98 8.99 -11.24
C ALA A 78 -5.91 7.96 -10.86
N TYR A 79 -4.77 8.44 -10.36
CA TYR A 79 -3.64 7.60 -9.97
C TYR A 79 -3.25 7.84 -8.51
N TYR A 80 -2.95 6.76 -7.80
CA TYR A 80 -2.79 6.74 -6.35
C TYR A 80 -1.52 6.01 -5.95
N GLY A 81 -0.95 6.38 -4.81
CA GLY A 81 0.11 5.62 -4.19
C GLY A 81 1.49 5.87 -4.77
N ILE A 82 2.46 5.19 -4.17
CA ILE A 82 3.88 5.32 -4.51
C ILE A 82 4.17 4.88 -5.96
N PHE A 83 3.36 3.97 -6.51
CA PHE A 83 3.48 3.50 -7.89
C PHE A 83 2.50 4.14 -8.86
N GLN A 84 1.72 5.13 -8.43
CA GLN A 84 0.70 5.79 -9.26
C GLN A 84 -0.23 4.77 -9.95
N ILE A 85 -0.84 3.89 -9.15
CA ILE A 85 -1.77 2.87 -9.60
C ILE A 85 -3.10 3.52 -9.99
N SER A 86 -3.63 3.18 -11.15
CA SER A 86 -4.89 3.71 -11.65
C SER A 86 -6.08 3.21 -10.83
N ASP A 87 -7.03 4.10 -10.51
CA ASP A 87 -8.31 3.72 -9.89
C ASP A 87 -9.04 2.62 -10.65
N LEU A 88 -9.17 2.76 -11.97
CA LEU A 88 -9.89 1.83 -12.84
C LEU A 88 -9.47 0.36 -12.65
N TYR A 89 -8.17 0.11 -12.48
CA TYR A 89 -7.60 -1.24 -12.38
C TYR A 89 -7.31 -1.66 -10.94
N GLY A 90 -6.74 -0.76 -10.14
CA GLY A 90 -6.20 -1.10 -8.83
C GLY A 90 -7.18 -0.96 -7.67
N CYS A 91 -8.12 -0.01 -7.70
CA CYS A 91 -8.89 0.31 -6.50
C CYS A 91 -10.37 0.72 -6.67
N LEU A 92 -10.92 0.63 -7.89
CA LEU A 92 -12.35 0.84 -8.12
C LEU A 92 -13.16 -0.36 -7.56
N LYS A 93 -14.04 -0.10 -6.60
CA LYS A 93 -14.72 -1.11 -5.78
C LYS A 93 -15.48 -2.22 -6.52
N SER A 94 -15.86 -2.01 -7.78
CA SER A 94 -16.60 -2.98 -8.60
C SER A 94 -15.77 -3.72 -9.65
N SER A 95 -14.53 -3.29 -9.91
CA SER A 95 -13.69 -3.80 -11.01
C SER A 95 -12.20 -3.88 -10.69
N SER A 96 -11.80 -3.59 -9.46
CA SER A 96 -10.40 -3.70 -9.03
C SER A 96 -9.93 -5.14 -9.11
N ILE A 97 -8.76 -5.35 -9.73
CA ILE A 97 -8.10 -6.67 -9.75
C ILE A 97 -7.37 -6.96 -8.43
N CYS A 98 -7.04 -5.91 -7.66
CA CYS A 98 -6.28 -6.00 -6.41
C CYS A 98 -7.16 -6.17 -5.16
N GLY A 99 -8.46 -5.89 -5.27
CA GLY A 99 -9.39 -5.96 -4.12
C GLY A 99 -9.17 -4.88 -3.05
N LEU A 100 -8.46 -3.80 -3.40
CA LEU A 100 -8.12 -2.69 -2.50
C LEU A 100 -9.07 -1.51 -2.70
N THR A 101 -9.17 -0.64 -1.69
CA THR A 101 -9.71 0.71 -1.84
C THR A 101 -8.58 1.68 -2.21
N CYS A 102 -8.92 2.83 -2.79
CA CYS A 102 -7.88 3.80 -3.15
C CYS A 102 -7.23 4.44 -1.91
N ALA A 103 -7.86 4.31 -0.74
CA ALA A 103 -7.29 4.75 0.52
C ALA A 103 -6.23 3.79 1.06
N ASP A 104 -6.32 2.49 0.73
CA ASP A 104 -5.27 1.52 1.07
C ASP A 104 -3.98 1.89 0.33
N LEU A 105 -4.07 2.29 -0.95
CA LEU A 105 -2.94 2.78 -1.76
C LEU A 105 -2.40 4.17 -1.35
N GLN A 106 -2.73 4.68 -0.18
CA GLN A 106 -2.34 6.03 0.26
C GLN A 106 -1.85 6.04 1.72
N ASP A 107 -1.81 4.90 2.40
CA ASP A 107 -1.25 4.82 3.75
C ASP A 107 0.30 4.84 3.71
N ASP A 108 0.92 4.80 4.88
CA ASP A 108 2.38 4.87 4.98
C ASP A 108 3.05 3.53 4.63
N GLU A 109 2.30 2.43 4.71
CA GLU A 109 2.69 1.09 4.30
C GLU A 109 2.68 0.97 2.77
N VAL A 110 3.47 0.06 2.19
CA VAL A 110 3.54 -0.09 0.71
C VAL A 110 3.46 -1.54 0.25
N GLU A 111 3.22 -2.47 1.17
CA GLU A 111 3.24 -3.89 0.90
C GLU A 111 2.09 -4.32 -0.02
N ASP A 112 0.92 -3.70 0.12
CA ASP A 112 -0.25 -3.88 -0.75
C ASP A 112 -0.13 -3.10 -2.06
N ASP A 113 0.48 -1.91 -2.06
CA ASP A 113 0.91 -1.21 -3.27
C ASP A 113 1.81 -2.10 -4.15
N ILE A 114 2.84 -2.72 -3.55
CA ILE A 114 3.78 -3.60 -4.27
C ILE A 114 3.05 -4.82 -4.83
N ASP A 115 2.17 -5.45 -4.04
CA ASP A 115 1.42 -6.62 -4.50
C ASP A 115 0.48 -6.27 -5.67
N CYS A 116 -0.23 -5.14 -5.57
CA CYS A 116 -1.12 -4.68 -6.63
C CYS A 116 -0.34 -4.33 -7.91
N ALA A 117 0.78 -3.61 -7.80
CA ALA A 117 1.62 -3.26 -8.94
C ALA A 117 2.17 -4.51 -9.66
N ARG A 118 2.59 -5.54 -8.91
CA ARG A 118 3.03 -6.82 -9.47
C ARG A 118 1.90 -7.60 -10.14
N GLN A 119 0.69 -7.51 -9.61
CA GLN A 119 -0.47 -8.15 -10.22
C GLN A 119 -0.82 -7.48 -11.55
N ILE A 120 -0.73 -6.15 -11.63
CA ILE A 120 -0.94 -5.37 -12.87
C ILE A 120 0.15 -5.66 -13.92
N TYR A 121 1.39 -5.90 -13.49
CA TYR A 121 2.52 -6.17 -14.39
C TYR A 121 2.44 -7.54 -15.10
N ARG A 122 1.74 -8.52 -14.52
CA ARG A 122 1.59 -9.87 -15.07
C ARG A 122 0.53 -9.93 -16.18
#